data_AF-A0A843JN34-F1
#
_entry.id   AF-A0A843JN34-F1
#
_cell.length_a   1.000
_cell.length_b   1.000
_cell.length_c   1.000
_cell.angle_alpha   90.00
_cell.angle_beta   90.00
_cell.angle_gamma   90.00
#
_symmetry.space_group_name_H-M   'P 1'
#
loop_
_entity.id
_entity.type
_entity.pdbx_description
1 polymer ?
#
loop_
_entity_poly.entity_id
_entity_poly.type
_entity_poly.pdbx_seq_one_letter_code
_entity_poly.pdbx_strand_id
1 'polypeptide(L)' 'MKCVSVVGIGPGNELYLSIAAKETLEESDLIVGYKKYVELVEEYLPEKEYLYTGMTKEVDRC' A
#
# COMPACT_ATOMS: atom_id res chain seq x y z
N MET A 1 -19.80 -0.67 -6.96
CA MET A 1 -19.57 0.73 -6.53
C MET A 1 -18.07 0.95 -6.50
N LYS A 2 -17.54 2.10 -6.94
CA LYS A 2 -16.09 2.36 -6.91
C LYS A 2 -15.78 3.19 -5.66
N CYS A 3 -14.79 2.76 -4.87
CA CYS A 3 -14.36 3.42 -3.64
C CYS A 3 -12.82 3.56 -3.65
N VAL A 4 -12.30 4.60 -3.00
CA VAL A 4 -10.87 4.80 -2.78
C VAL A 4 -10.66 5.10 -1.30
N SER A 5 -9.80 4.31 -0.65
CA SER A 5 -9.43 4.47 0.75
C SER A 5 -7.97 4.91 0.85
N VAL A 6 -7.67 5.83 1.77
CA VAL A 6 -6.29 6.19 2.12
C VAL A 6 -5.94 5.50 3.42
N VAL A 7 -5.02 4.55 3.37
CA VAL A 7 -4.68 3.67 4.49
C VAL A 7 -3.28 3.97 5.00
N GLY A 8 -3.15 4.18 6.30
CA GLY A 8 -1.84 4.26 6.96
C GLY A 8 -1.35 2.86 7.34
N ILE A 9 -0.15 2.48 6.88
CA ILE A 9 0.45 1.14 7.13
C ILE A 9 1.34 1.09 8.38
N GLY A 10 1.39 2.18 9.15
CA GLY A 10 2.23 2.29 10.33
C GLY A 10 3.74 2.23 10.00
N PRO A 11 4.58 1.69 10.91
CA PRO A 11 6.04 1.64 10.75
C PRO A 11 6.54 0.57 9.77
N GLY A 12 5.66 -0.23 9.16
CA GLY A 12 6.04 -1.19 8.11
C GLY A 12 6.05 -2.67 8.52
N ASN A 13 5.52 -3.02 9.68
CA ASN A 13 5.28 -4.42 10.06
C ASN A 13 3.80 -4.63 10.35
N GLU A 14 3.23 -5.75 9.89
CA GLU A 14 1.80 -6.05 9.98
C GLU A 14 1.23 -5.97 11.41
N LEU A 15 2.05 -6.24 12.44
CA LEU A 15 1.66 -6.19 13.84
C LEU A 15 1.25 -4.79 14.31
N TYR A 16 1.63 -3.76 13.57
CA TYR A 16 1.31 -2.37 13.88
C TYR A 16 0.16 -1.81 13.03
N LEU A 17 -0.47 -2.62 12.18
CA LEU A 17 -1.68 -2.22 11.49
C LEU A 17 -2.83 -2.14 12.49
N SER A 18 -3.65 -1.10 12.36
CA SER A 18 -4.96 -1.13 12.98
C SER A 18 -5.81 -2.20 12.30
N ILE A 19 -6.79 -2.74 13.04
CA ILE A 19 -7.73 -3.73 12.50
C ILE A 19 -8.41 -3.19 11.23
N ALA A 20 -8.87 -1.93 11.27
CA ALA A 20 -9.48 -1.27 10.12
C ALA A 20 -8.55 -1.14 8.90
N ALA A 21 -7.25 -0.89 9.11
CA ALA A 21 -6.29 -0.83 8.01
C ALA A 21 -6.10 -2.19 7.36
N LYS A 22 -5.97 -3.25 8.17
CA LYS A 22 -5.85 -4.62 7.69
C LYS A 22 -7.07 -5.05 6.89
N GLU A 23 -8.27 -4.86 7.44
CA GLU A 23 -9.53 -5.19 6.76
C GLU A 23 -9.68 -4.42 5.44
N THR A 24 -9.33 -3.12 5.43
CA THR A 24 -9.40 -2.32 4.19
C THR A 24 -8.46 -2.85 3.11
N LEU A 25 -7.25 -3.29 3.47
CA LEU A 25 -6.29 -3.86 2.52
C LEU A 25 -6.77 -5.24 2.02
N GLU A 26 -7.30 -6.08 2.91
CA GLU A 26 -7.86 -7.40 2.59
C GLU A 26 -9.12 -7.33 1.71
N GLU A 27 -9.94 -6.30 1.85
CA GLU A 27 -11.14 -6.11 1.03
C GLU A 27 -10.85 -5.41 -0.31
N SER A 28 -9.68 -4.78 -0.45
CA SER A 28 -9.34 -4.04 -1.66
C SER A 28 -9.08 -4.97 -2.85
N ASP A 29 -9.57 -4.57 -4.02
CA ASP A 29 -9.27 -5.23 -5.30
C ASP A 29 -7.85 -4.90 -5.78
N LEU A 30 -7.36 -3.68 -5.48
CA LEU A 30 -6.10 -3.14 -5.96
C LEU A 30 -5.47 -2.21 -4.91
N ILE A 31 -4.19 -2.43 -4.62
CA ILE A 31 -3.39 -1.59 -3.72
C ILE A 31 -2.42 -0.74 -4.55
N VAL A 32 -2.47 0.58 -4.36
CA VAL A 32 -1.63 1.54 -5.09
C VAL A 32 -0.78 2.36 -4.14
N GLY A 33 0.52 2.49 -4.41
CA GLY A 33 1.39 3.29 -3.56
C GLY A 33 2.82 3.45 -4.07
N TYR A 34 3.66 4.03 -3.22
CA TYR A 34 5.09 4.08 -3.45
C TYR A 34 5.68 2.68 -3.30
N LYS A 35 6.58 2.29 -4.22
CA LYS A 35 7.14 0.93 -4.32
C LYS A 35 7.55 0.35 -2.96
N LYS A 36 8.34 1.10 -2.18
CA LYS A 36 8.84 0.64 -0.88
C LYS A 36 7.72 0.32 0.12
N TYR A 37 6.61 1.06 0.11
CA TYR A 37 5.51 0.81 1.04
C TYR A 37 4.62 -0.34 0.60
N VAL A 38 4.43 -0.47 -0.72
CA VAL A 38 3.66 -1.56 -1.30
C VAL A 38 4.36 -2.90 -1.07
N GLU A 39 5.69 -2.96 -1.22
CA GLU A 39 6.49 -4.17 -0.94
C GLU A 39 6.31 -4.65 0.52
N LEU A 40 6.20 -3.73 1.50
CA LEU A 40 5.94 -4.10 2.90
C LEU A 40 4.56 -4.73 3.11
N VAL A 41 3.58 -4.36 2.28
CA VAL A 41 2.23 -4.93 2.31
C VAL A 41 2.20 -6.29 1.61
N GLU A 42 2.90 -6.38 0.49
CA GLU A 42 3.04 -7.60 -0.31
C GLU A 42 3.70 -8.76 0.46
N GLU A 43 4.59 -8.47 1.41
CA GLU A 43 5.20 -9.48 2.30
C GLU A 43 4.18 -10.32 3.08
N TYR A 44 3.01 -9.75 3.43
CA TYR A 44 1.98 -10.45 4.21
C TYR A 44 0.63 -10.61 3.48
N LEU A 45 0.41 -9.93 2.35
CA LEU A 45 -0.76 -10.10 1.47
C LEU A 45 -0.33 -10.33 0.00
N PRO A 46 0.42 -11.40 -0.31
CA PRO A 46 1.00 -11.61 -1.64
C PRO A 46 -0.02 -11.86 -2.76
N GLU A 47 -1.24 -12.26 -2.43
CA GLU A 47 -2.30 -12.61 -3.40
C GLU A 47 -3.03 -11.41 -4.01
N LYS A 48 -2.71 -10.19 -3.58
CA LYS A 48 -3.38 -8.95 -4.02
C LYS A 48 -2.78 -8.39 -5.32
N GLU A 49 -3.59 -7.57 -6.01
CA GLU A 49 -3.09 -6.80 -7.14
C GLU A 49 -2.42 -5.52 -6.63
N TYR A 50 -1.23 -5.24 -7.16
CA TYR A 50 -0.40 -4.13 -6.76
C TYR A 50 -0.02 -3.27 -7.95
N LEU A 51 -0.19 -1.95 -7.82
CA LEU A 51 0.41 -0.97 -8.72
C LEU A 51 1.28 -0.01 -7.92
N TYR A 52 2.52 0.14 -8.35
CA TYR A 52 3.41 1.14 -7.79
C TYR A 52 4.04 1.96 -8.90
N THR A 53 4.30 3.22 -8.58
CA THR A 53 5.14 4.06 -9.42
C THR A 53 6.48 4.25 -8.74
N GLY A 54 7.55 4.15 -9.52
CA GLY A 54 8.86 4.62 -9.09
C GLY A 54 8.85 6.14 -9.09
N MET A 55 8.67 6.76 -7.93
CA MET A 55 8.92 8.20 -7.79
C MET A 55 10.43 8.43 -7.63
N THR A 56 11.15 8.36 -8.73
CA THR A 56 12.60 8.66 -8.80
C THR A 56 12.88 9.98 -9.53
N LYS A 57 11.84 10.76 -9.85
CA LYS A 57 11.95 12.02 -10.62
C LYS A 57 11.96 13.29 -9.78
N GLU A 58 12.13 13.21 -8.46
CA GLU A 58 12.22 14.42 -7.64
C GLU A 58 13.43 15.29 -8.01
N VAL A 59 14.53 14.66 -8.42
CA VAL A 59 15.72 15.35 -8.96
C VAL A 59 15.51 15.94 -10.36
N ASP A 60 14.64 15.36 -11.19
CA ASP A 60 14.32 15.87 -12.53
C ASP A 60 13.41 17.11 -12.52
N ARG A 61 12.94 17.53 -11.33
CA ARG A 61 12.07 18.71 -11.15
C ARG A 61 12.85 20.01 -10.88
N CYS A 62 14.19 19.96 -10.90
CA CYS A 62 15.09 21.09 -10.68
C CYS A 62 15.88 21.44 -11.94
#